data_AF-A0A839XQR6-F1
#
_entry.id   AF-A0A839XQR6-F1
#
_cell.length_a   1.000
_cell.length_b   1.000
_cell.length_c   1.000
_cell.angle_alpha   90.00
_cell.angle_beta   90.00
_cell.angle_gamma   90.00
#
_symmetry.space_group_name_H-M   'P 1'
#
loop_
_entity.id
_entity.type
_entity.pdbx_description
1 polymer ?
#
loop_
_entity_poly.entity_id
_entity_poly.type
_entity_poly.pdbx_seq_one_letter_code
_entity_poly.pdbx_strand_id
1 'polypeptide(L)'
;MADQSTQSIEVDAPPEQIMAVIADLPAYPEWAKAVQHTEVLGTDERGRATQVRFTLDSGPVKDVYTLEYDWADDGLSVSWHLVKGQMQKTQNGRYELEPLGGDRTKVTYTLAVELALPMIGMLRRKAEKMIMDTALKELKKRVEAEG
;
A
#
# COMPACT_ATOMS: atom_id res chain seq x y z
N MET A 1 -11.67 -12.77 13.10
CA MET A 1 -11.18 -12.70 11.71
C MET A 1 -11.31 -11.26 11.28
N ALA A 2 -10.23 -10.58 10.90
CA ALA A 2 -10.34 -9.23 10.36
C ALA A 2 -11.04 -9.33 9.00
N ASP A 3 -12.07 -8.51 8.77
CA ASP A 3 -12.64 -8.37 7.43
C ASP A 3 -11.53 -7.83 6.52
N GLN A 4 -11.16 -8.59 5.48
CA GLN A 4 -10.20 -8.15 4.47
C GLN A 4 -10.96 -7.62 3.25
N SER A 5 -10.46 -6.52 2.70
CA SER A 5 -10.93 -5.94 1.45
C SER A 5 -9.89 -6.19 0.35
N THR A 6 -10.34 -6.51 -0.86
CA THR A 6 -9.49 -6.75 -2.03
C THR A 6 -10.02 -5.98 -3.23
N GLN A 7 -9.12 -5.36 -4.00
CA GLN A 7 -9.42 -4.72 -5.28
C GLN A 7 -8.29 -4.97 -6.27
N SER A 8 -8.59 -4.84 -7.56
CA SER A 8 -7.57 -4.91 -8.60
C SER A 8 -7.79 -3.86 -9.69
N ILE A 9 -6.71 -3.46 -10.33
CA ILE A 9 -6.71 -2.58 -11.51
C ILE A 9 -5.69 -3.08 -12.53
N GLU A 10 -5.92 -2.82 -13.81
CA GLU A 10 -4.91 -3.02 -14.85
C GLU A 10 -4.09 -1.75 -15.03
N VAL A 11 -2.77 -1.90 -15.06
CA VAL A 11 -1.79 -0.83 -15.26
C VAL A 11 -1.02 -1.12 -16.54
N ASP A 12 -0.86 -0.10 -17.38
CA ASP A 12 -0.19 -0.19 -18.68
C ASP A 12 1.33 -0.03 -18.49
N ALA A 13 1.91 -0.92 -17.67
CA ALA A 13 3.35 -1.02 -17.42
C ALA A 13 3.76 -2.46 -17.04
N PRO A 14 5.04 -2.83 -17.23
CA PRO A 14 5.56 -4.12 -16.78
C PRO A 14 5.62 -4.21 -15.24
N PRO A 15 5.58 -5.42 -14.65
CA PRO A 15 5.56 -5.62 -13.20
C PRO A 15 6.76 -4.99 -12.47
N GLU A 16 7.92 -5.01 -13.11
CA GLU A 16 9.17 -4.44 -12.57
C GLU A 16 9.07 -2.93 -12.32
N GLN A 17 8.46 -2.18 -13.23
CA GLN A 17 8.25 -0.74 -13.08
C GLN A 17 7.23 -0.47 -11.97
N ILE A 18 6.15 -1.24 -11.91
CA ILE A 18 5.13 -1.10 -10.87
C ILE A 18 5.74 -1.41 -9.48
N MET A 19 6.52 -2.49 -9.38
CA MET A 19 7.16 -2.87 -8.11
C MET A 19 8.22 -1.85 -7.69
N ALA A 20 8.93 -1.23 -8.63
CA ALA A 20 9.87 -0.16 -8.32
C ALA A 20 9.15 1.05 -7.69
N VAL A 21 7.99 1.46 -8.22
CA VAL A 21 7.17 2.54 -7.65
C VAL A 21 6.61 2.15 -6.27
N ILE A 22 6.18 0.90 -6.08
CA ILE A 22 5.72 0.39 -4.78
C ILE A 22 6.88 0.37 -3.75
N ALA A 23 8.10 0.05 -4.19
CA ALA A 23 9.28 -0.02 -3.34
C ALA A 23 9.88 1.36 -2.99
N ASP A 24 9.58 2.39 -3.80
CA ASP A 24 10.01 3.77 -3.55
C ASP A 24 9.15 4.46 -2.47
N LEU A 25 9.13 3.87 -1.29
CA LEU A 25 8.40 4.37 -0.11
C LEU A 25 8.77 5.81 0.28
N PRO A 26 10.03 6.28 0.13
CA PRO A 26 10.36 7.70 0.35
C PRO A 26 9.61 8.68 -0.56
N ALA A 27 9.27 8.28 -1.80
CA ALA A 27 8.56 9.14 -2.74
C ALA A 27 7.03 9.14 -2.56
N TYR A 28 6.47 8.30 -1.67
CA TYR A 28 5.02 8.23 -1.45
C TYR A 28 4.36 9.60 -1.16
N PRO A 29 4.94 10.51 -0.36
CA PRO A 29 4.35 11.83 -0.13
C PRO A 29 4.17 12.68 -1.40
N GLU A 30 4.87 12.36 -2.50
CA GLU A 30 4.78 13.11 -3.75
C GLU A 30 3.55 12.75 -4.57
N TRP A 31 2.98 11.55 -4.38
CA TRP A 31 1.91 11.04 -5.25
C TRP A 31 0.74 10.37 -4.52
N ALA A 32 0.95 9.83 -3.32
CA ALA A 32 -0.10 9.22 -2.49
C ALA A 32 -0.67 10.28 -1.53
N LYS A 33 -1.81 10.89 -1.87
CA LYS A 33 -2.30 12.11 -1.19
C LYS A 33 -2.53 11.98 0.31
N ALA A 34 -2.84 10.77 0.78
CA ALA A 34 -3.08 10.52 2.20
C ALA A 34 -1.77 10.48 3.02
N VAL A 35 -0.63 10.25 2.36
CA VAL A 35 0.68 10.10 2.98
C VAL A 35 1.36 11.45 3.06
N GLN A 36 1.56 11.94 4.27
CA GLN A 36 2.26 13.21 4.51
C GLN A 36 3.77 13.02 4.59
N HIS A 37 4.22 11.92 5.20
CA HIS A 37 5.63 11.64 5.40
C HIS A 37 5.89 10.13 5.52
N THR A 38 7.03 9.69 5.02
CA THR A 38 7.56 8.34 5.17
C THR A 38 8.99 8.39 5.66
N GLU A 39 9.35 7.43 6.51
CA GLU A 39 10.70 7.27 7.02
C GLU A 39 11.07 5.79 7.01
N VAL A 40 12.11 5.43 6.26
CA VAL A 40 12.64 4.08 6.21
C VAL A 40 13.48 3.83 7.46
N LEU A 41 13.06 2.86 8.26
CA LEU A 41 13.71 2.46 9.53
C LEU A 41 14.67 1.28 9.36
N GLY A 42 14.50 0.51 8.29
CA GLY A 42 15.37 -0.62 7.98
C GLY A 42 15.28 -1.02 6.50
N THR A 43 16.35 -1.64 6.00
CA THR A 43 16.46 -2.16 4.63
C THR A 43 17.03 -3.56 4.63
N ASP A 44 16.68 -4.37 3.64
CA ASP A 44 17.30 -5.66 3.36
C ASP A 44 18.63 -5.51 2.61
N GLU A 45 19.30 -6.64 2.33
CA GLU A 45 20.56 -6.69 1.59
C GLU A 45 20.45 -6.19 0.14
N ARG A 46 19.23 -6.15 -0.41
CA ARG A 46 18.93 -5.64 -1.75
C ARG A 46 18.54 -4.15 -1.73
N GLY A 47 18.59 -3.50 -0.57
CA GLY A 47 18.22 -2.10 -0.37
C GLY A 47 16.72 -1.84 -0.33
N ARG A 48 15.88 -2.89 -0.28
CA ARG A 48 14.42 -2.73 -0.15
C ARG A 48 14.06 -2.45 1.30
N ALA A 49 13.15 -1.53 1.53
CA ALA A 49 12.74 -1.17 2.88
C ALA A 49 12.05 -2.34 3.59
N THR A 50 12.58 -2.78 4.73
CA THR A 50 11.99 -3.83 5.56
C THR A 50 11.07 -3.26 6.63
N GLN A 51 11.32 -2.03 7.06
CA GLN A 51 10.46 -1.36 8.04
C GLN A 51 10.33 0.12 7.71
N VAL A 52 9.10 0.64 7.69
CA VAL A 52 8.83 2.05 7.35
C VAL A 52 7.80 2.64 8.29
N ARG A 53 8.07 3.84 8.78
CA ARG A 53 7.12 4.68 9.51
C ARG A 53 6.37 5.59 8.54
N PHE A 54 5.06 5.54 8.58
CA PHE A 54 4.15 6.42 7.84
C PHE A 54 3.51 7.44 8.78
N THR A 55 3.39 8.66 8.28
CA THR A 55 2.51 9.70 8.84
C THR A 55 1.42 9.97 7.83
N LEU A 56 0.17 9.66 8.19
CA LEU A 56 -1.00 10.01 7.41
C LEU A 56 -1.62 11.31 7.93
N ASP A 57 -1.94 12.21 7.01
CA ASP A 57 -2.79 13.36 7.28
C ASP A 57 -3.77 13.55 6.13
N SER A 58 -4.98 13.02 6.29
CA SER A 58 -6.05 13.14 5.30
C SER A 58 -7.10 14.18 5.69
N GLY A 59 -6.82 15.03 6.68
CA GLY A 59 -7.77 15.97 7.28
C GLY A 59 -8.39 15.42 8.58
N PRO A 60 -9.56 14.75 8.55
CA PRO A 60 -10.22 14.27 9.76
C PRO A 60 -9.55 13.02 10.35
N VAL A 61 -8.71 12.33 9.57
CA VAL A 61 -7.97 11.15 10.01
C VAL A 61 -6.48 11.46 9.95
N LYS A 62 -5.84 11.41 11.12
CA LYS A 62 -4.40 11.46 11.29
C LYS A 62 -3.95 10.20 11.98
N ASP A 63 -2.89 9.59 11.48
CA ASP A 63 -2.33 8.39 12.08
C ASP A 63 -0.83 8.34 11.87
N VAL A 64 -0.14 7.72 12.80
CA VAL A 64 1.29 7.39 12.69
C VAL A 64 1.43 5.92 12.98
N TYR A 65 2.00 5.19 12.02
CA TYR A 65 2.19 3.76 12.16
C TYR A 65 3.47 3.29 11.48
N THR A 66 3.97 2.15 11.92
CA THR A 66 5.13 1.47 11.38
C THR A 66 4.70 0.13 10.81
N LEU A 67 5.09 -0.12 9.57
CA LEU A 67 4.87 -1.37 8.87
C LEU A 67 6.19 -2.12 8.70
N GLU A 68 6.12 -3.44 8.77
CA GLU A 68 7.19 -4.33 8.35
C GLU A 68 6.80 -5.02 7.06
N TYR A 69 7.71 -5.03 6.09
CA TYR A 69 7.52 -5.50 4.74
C TYR A 69 8.25 -6.83 4.51
N ASP A 70 7.57 -7.73 3.82
CA ASP A 70 8.11 -8.98 3.29
C ASP A 70 7.98 -8.96 1.77
N TRP A 71 9.13 -8.96 1.10
CA TRP A 71 9.24 -8.82 -0.35
C TRP A 71 9.53 -10.17 -0.98
N ALA A 72 8.64 -10.63 -1.86
CA ALA A 72 8.85 -11.88 -2.57
C ALA A 72 10.10 -11.81 -3.46
N ASP A 73 10.79 -12.94 -3.57
CA ASP A 73 12.01 -13.07 -4.39
C ASP A 73 11.73 -12.94 -5.89
N ASP A 74 10.51 -13.27 -6.33
CA ASP A 74 10.07 -13.17 -7.72
C ASP A 74 9.78 -11.72 -8.17
N GLY A 75 9.74 -10.76 -7.24
CA GLY A 75 9.42 -9.37 -7.52
C GLY A 75 7.95 -9.13 -7.92
N LEU A 76 7.09 -10.13 -7.79
CA LEU A 76 5.68 -10.07 -8.20
C LEU A 76 4.74 -9.87 -7.01
N SER A 77 5.23 -9.93 -5.77
CA SER A 77 4.42 -9.55 -4.63
C SER A 77 5.21 -8.96 -3.49
N VAL A 78 4.52 -8.15 -2.70
CA VAL A 78 5.00 -7.64 -1.43
C VAL A 78 3.85 -7.67 -0.44
N SER A 79 4.14 -8.13 0.77
CA SER A 79 3.19 -8.11 1.88
C SER A 79 3.74 -7.31 3.03
N TRP A 80 2.86 -6.87 3.92
CA TRP A 80 3.27 -6.13 5.10
C TRP A 80 2.29 -6.34 6.24
N HIS A 81 2.78 -6.09 7.45
CA HIS A 81 1.96 -6.08 8.65
C HIS A 81 2.31 -4.91 9.57
N LEU A 82 1.38 -4.58 10.46
CA LEU A 82 1.55 -3.52 11.47
C LEU A 82 2.52 -3.97 12.56
N VAL A 83 3.59 -3.22 12.75
CA VAL A 83 4.49 -3.36 13.92
C VAL A 83 4.02 -2.48 15.06
N LYS A 84 3.63 -1.24 14.74
CA LYS A 84 3.19 -0.26 15.72
C LYS A 84 2.18 0.68 15.08
N GLY A 85 1.00 0.83 15.66
CA GLY A 85 0.02 1.82 15.23
C GLY A 85 -0.36 2.74 16.38
N GLN A 86 -0.64 4.00 16.07
CA GLN A 86 -1.25 4.93 17.03
C GLN A 86 -2.76 4.71 17.09
N MET A 87 -3.45 4.75 15.94
CA MET A 87 -4.89 4.49 15.84
C MET A 87 -5.21 3.05 15.41
N GLN A 88 -4.30 2.41 14.69
CA GLN A 88 -4.45 1.04 14.22
C GLN A 88 -3.98 0.02 15.27
N LYS A 89 -4.79 -1.02 15.47
CA LYS A 89 -4.48 -2.20 16.30
C LYS A 89 -3.82 -3.30 15.48
N THR A 90 -4.33 -3.54 14.27
CA THR A 90 -3.76 -4.51 13.33
C THR A 90 -3.87 -3.94 11.91
N GLN A 91 -2.90 -4.29 11.08
CA GLN A 91 -2.93 -3.99 9.65
C GLN A 91 -2.21 -5.15 8.97
N ASN A 92 -2.81 -5.69 7.92
CA ASN A 92 -2.13 -6.62 7.01
C ASN A 92 -2.49 -6.20 5.59
N GLY A 93 -1.50 -6.11 4.72
CA GLY A 93 -1.73 -5.76 3.33
C GLY A 93 -0.81 -6.52 2.39
N ARG A 94 -1.21 -6.56 1.13
CA ARG A 94 -0.44 -7.21 0.07
C ARG A 94 -0.72 -6.57 -1.28
N TYR A 95 0.35 -6.36 -2.04
CA TYR A 95 0.27 -6.17 -3.49
C TYR A 95 0.70 -7.46 -4.19
N GLU A 96 -0.06 -7.86 -5.21
CA GLU A 96 0.26 -8.96 -6.13
C GLU A 96 0.18 -8.43 -7.57
N LEU A 97 1.22 -8.72 -8.35
CA LEU A 97 1.38 -8.30 -9.73
C LEU A 97 1.24 -9.52 -10.64
N GLU A 98 0.22 -9.51 -11.50
CA GLU A 98 -0.05 -10.58 -12.46
C GLU A 98 0.23 -10.04 -13.87
N PRO A 99 1.33 -10.48 -14.54
CA PRO A 99 1.62 -10.08 -15.91
C PRO A 99 0.52 -10.58 -16.86
N LEU A 100 -0.06 -9.69 -17.66
CA LEU A 100 -1.13 -10.04 -18.62
C LEU A 100 -0.62 -10.22 -20.06
N GLY A 101 0.68 -10.01 -20.28
CA GLY A 101 1.31 -10.02 -21.60
C GLY A 101 1.34 -8.63 -22.26
N GLY A 102 2.42 -8.37 -23.01
CA GLY A 102 2.81 -7.00 -23.38
C GLY A 102 3.24 -6.20 -22.15
N ASP A 103 3.19 -4.87 -22.24
CA ASP A 103 3.49 -3.96 -21.13
C ASP A 103 2.25 -3.71 -20.26
N ARG A 104 1.59 -4.78 -19.81
CA ARG A 104 0.37 -4.71 -18.99
C ARG A 104 0.42 -5.67 -17.81
N THR A 105 0.01 -5.16 -16.66
CA THR A 105 0.02 -5.90 -15.40
C THR A 105 -1.26 -5.63 -14.64
N LYS A 106 -1.88 -6.69 -14.12
CA LYS A 106 -2.97 -6.56 -13.15
C LYS A 106 -2.38 -6.47 -11.76
N VAL A 107 -2.67 -5.36 -11.09
CA VAL A 107 -2.26 -5.10 -9.71
C VAL A 107 -3.44 -5.43 -8.80
N THR A 108 -3.26 -6.41 -7.93
CA THR A 108 -4.23 -6.75 -6.88
C THR A 108 -3.73 -6.21 -5.55
N TYR A 109 -4.57 -5.40 -4.90
CA TYR A 109 -4.33 -4.86 -3.57
C TYR A 109 -5.29 -5.53 -2.59
N THR A 110 -4.76 -6.13 -1.53
CA THR A 110 -5.54 -6.64 -0.39
C THR A 110 -5.14 -5.89 0.87
N LEU A 111 -6.12 -5.49 1.68
CA LEU A 111 -5.91 -4.77 2.92
C LEU A 111 -6.94 -5.20 3.99
N ALA A 112 -6.46 -5.50 5.19
CA ALA A 112 -7.25 -5.71 6.39
C ALA A 112 -6.72 -4.79 7.49
N VAL A 113 -7.57 -3.91 8.04
CA VAL A 113 -7.20 -2.93 9.06
C VAL A 113 -8.13 -3.03 10.25
N GLU A 114 -7.61 -3.10 11.46
CA GLU A 114 -8.35 -2.96 12.71
C GLU A 114 -8.03 -1.64 13.40
N LEU A 115 -9.04 -0.80 13.64
CA LEU A 115 -8.90 0.46 14.36
C LEU A 115 -9.15 0.28 15.86
N ALA A 116 -8.51 1.11 16.68
CA ALA A 116 -8.71 1.12 18.12
C ALA A 116 -10.12 1.59 18.53
N LEU A 117 -10.71 2.49 17.74
CA LEU A 117 -12.07 3.00 17.95
C LEU A 117 -13.12 2.12 17.26
N PRO A 118 -14.28 1.87 17.89
CA PRO A 118 -15.36 1.11 17.28
C PRO A 118 -15.97 1.89 16.10
N MET A 119 -15.90 1.32 14.90
CA MET A 119 -16.54 1.84 13.69
C MET A 119 -17.78 1.01 13.33
N ILE A 120 -18.85 1.67 12.88
CA ILE A 120 -20.06 0.99 12.39
C ILE A 120 -19.71 0.28 11.07
N GLY A 121 -19.96 -1.03 10.98
CA GLY A 121 -19.40 -1.92 9.95
C GLY A 121 -19.66 -1.51 8.49
N MET A 122 -20.83 -0.95 8.15
CA MET A 122 -21.13 -0.53 6.78
C MET A 122 -20.33 0.72 6.35
N LEU A 123 -20.12 1.68 7.26
CA LEU A 123 -19.31 2.87 7.00
C LEU A 123 -17.84 2.49 6.81
N ARG A 124 -17.36 1.55 7.63
CA ARG A 124 -15.99 1.00 7.55
C ARG A 124 -15.69 0.41 6.18
N ARG A 125 -16.51 -0.53 5.70
CA ARG A 125 -16.30 -1.19 4.39
C ARG A 125 -16.33 -0.19 3.24
N LYS A 126 -17.20 0.83 3.29
CA LYS A 126 -17.26 1.88 2.27
C LYS A 126 -15.99 2.74 2.26
N ALA A 127 -15.48 3.11 3.44
CA ALA A 127 -14.23 3.86 3.57
C ALA A 127 -13.03 3.03 3.08
N GLU A 128 -12.90 1.77 3.50
CA GLU A 128 -11.86 0.85 3.04
C GLU A 128 -11.87 0.74 1.51
N LYS A 129 -13.05 0.50 0.92
CA LYS A 129 -13.19 0.40 -0.53
C LYS A 129 -12.73 1.68 -1.25
N MET A 130 -13.06 2.86 -0.71
CA MET A 130 -12.67 4.15 -1.28
C MET A 130 -11.17 4.41 -1.16
N ILE A 131 -10.56 4.05 -0.03
CA ILE A 131 -9.12 4.18 0.21
C ILE A 131 -8.35 3.30 -0.80
N MET A 132 -8.76 2.04 -0.95
CA MET A 132 -8.11 1.11 -1.89
C MET A 132 -8.24 1.57 -3.34
N ASP A 133 -9.43 2.05 -3.75
CA ASP A 133 -9.67 2.56 -5.10
C ASP A 133 -8.82 3.80 -5.39
N THR A 134 -8.70 4.69 -4.41
CA THR A 134 -7.85 5.89 -4.52
C THR A 134 -6.37 5.50 -4.63
N ALA A 135 -5.89 4.62 -3.75
CA ALA A 135 -4.50 4.17 -3.75
C ALA A 135 -4.12 3.49 -5.08
N LEU A 136 -4.98 2.61 -5.60
CA LEU A 136 -4.74 1.94 -6.89
C LEU A 136 -4.74 2.92 -8.07
N LYS A 137 -5.62 3.92 -8.07
CA LYS A 137 -5.66 4.96 -9.11
C LYS A 137 -4.44 5.88 -9.06
N GLU A 138 -4.00 6.27 -7.87
CA GLU A 138 -2.80 7.09 -7.69
C GLU A 138 -1.54 6.32 -8.10
N LEU A 139 -1.44 5.03 -7.74
CA LEU A 139 -0.37 4.14 -8.21
C LEU A 139 -0.36 4.02 -9.74
N LYS A 140 -1.50 3.69 -10.37
CA LYS A 140 -1.60 3.61 -11.84
C LYS A 140 -1.12 4.89 -12.49
N LYS A 141 -1.61 6.05 -12.01
CA LYS A 141 -1.23 7.36 -12.53
C LYS A 141 0.26 7.64 -12.36
N ARG A 142 0.86 7.27 -11.22
CA ARG A 142 2.29 7.47 -10.96
C ARG A 142 3.14 6.65 -11.92
N VAL A 143 2.82 5.37 -12.05
CA VAL A 143 3.54 4.43 -12.93
C VAL A 143 3.45 4.87 -14.38
N GLU A 144 2.26 5.19 -14.87
CA GLU A 144 2.03 5.58 -16.27
C GLU A 144 2.54 6.98 -16.62
N ALA A 145 2.91 7.79 -15.62
CA ALA A 145 3.58 9.07 -15.85
C ALA A 145 5.11 8.93 -15.97
N GLU A 146 5.68 7.77 -15.59
CA GLU A 146 7.12 7.48 -15.71
C GLU A 146 7.49 6.69 -16.98
N GLY A 147 6.50 6.17 -17.70
CA GLY A 147 6.67 5.49 -19.01
C GLY A 147 6.39 6.42 -20.18
#